data_AF-A0A2E3ZTY3-F1
#
_entry.id   AF-A0A2E3ZTY3-F1
#
_cell.length_a   1.000
_cell.length_b   1.000
_cell.length_c   1.000
_cell.angle_alpha   90.00
_cell.angle_beta   90.00
_cell.angle_gamma   90.00
#
_symmetry.space_group_name_H-M   'P 1'
#
loop_
_entity.id
_entity.type
_entity.pdbx_description
1 polymer ?
#
loop_
_entity_poly.entity_id
_entity_poly.type
_entity_poly.pdbx_seq_one_letter_code
_entity_poly.pdbx_strand_id
1 'polypeptide(L)'
;MRKFIILTLSLLVVFLMFKNYLNYENFQRKMEKKIHKIVIHNLNNIEENLILKKIKIKEGQSFWKFSSTKLSDDLKQIKGIKSFSFRMQNDGILNIFIKEDVPAMVWKFSNKMKYLNEKGEILAFSKKKIRDLITIEGNIQPRVLAKFNKILNKHIELKKNVLKIYYIENIGWKLFLKDESCLYLPAQKIDKVLNVYKKIKNSLIYENFKYFDMRILERVYLNKDNKCLVS
;
A
#
# COMPACT_ATOMS: atom_id res chain seq x y z
N MET A 1 -77.34 -13.79 16.42
CA MET A 1 -76.17 -14.56 15.92
C MET A 1 -75.69 -14.11 14.53
N ARG A 2 -76.52 -14.10 13.48
CA ARG A 2 -76.10 -13.72 12.11
C ARG A 2 -75.44 -12.33 11.97
N LYS A 3 -75.98 -11.31 12.64
CA LYS A 3 -75.42 -9.93 12.65
C LYS A 3 -74.05 -9.86 13.36
N PHE A 4 -73.83 -10.67 14.39
CA PHE A 4 -72.55 -10.74 15.11
C PHE A 4 -71.46 -11.40 14.25
N ILE A 5 -71.80 -12.47 13.52
CA ILE A 5 -70.88 -13.15 12.61
C ILE A 5 -70.42 -12.22 11.49
N ILE A 6 -71.35 -11.44 10.92
CA ILE A 6 -71.04 -10.45 9.87
C ILE A 6 -70.10 -9.35 10.40
N LEU A 7 -70.35 -8.87 11.62
CA LEU A 7 -69.49 -7.87 12.28
C LEU A 7 -68.08 -8.41 12.55
N THR A 8 -67.97 -9.67 12.99
CA THR A 8 -66.65 -10.30 13.21
C THR A 8 -65.91 -10.54 11.89
N LEU A 9 -66.61 -10.92 10.82
CA LEU A 9 -66.01 -11.12 9.50
C LEU A 9 -65.50 -9.79 8.93
N SER A 10 -66.27 -8.70 9.07
CA SER A 10 -65.87 -7.38 8.57
C SER A 10 -64.64 -6.85 9.32
N LEU A 11 -64.58 -7.01 10.64
CA LEU A 11 -63.40 -6.67 11.45
C LEU A 11 -62.15 -7.46 11.02
N LEU A 12 -62.31 -8.74 10.68
CA LEU A 12 -61.22 -9.61 10.26
C LEU A 12 -60.67 -9.21 8.88
N VAL A 13 -61.55 -8.82 7.95
CA VAL A 13 -61.17 -8.25 6.65
C VAL A 13 -60.45 -6.91 6.83
N VAL A 14 -60.97 -6.00 7.67
CA VAL A 14 -60.32 -4.72 7.97
C VAL A 14 -58.93 -4.93 8.59
N PHE A 15 -58.80 -5.88 9.51
CA PHE A 15 -57.51 -6.23 10.12
C PHE A 15 -56.51 -6.78 9.10
N LEU A 16 -56.93 -7.64 8.17
CA LEU A 16 -56.09 -8.17 7.10
C LEU A 16 -55.65 -7.06 6.12
N MET A 17 -56.56 -6.15 5.75
CA MET A 17 -56.26 -5.00 4.90
C MET A 17 -55.27 -4.04 5.59
N PHE A 18 -55.45 -3.78 6.89
CA PHE A 18 -54.55 -2.93 7.67
C PHE A 18 -53.16 -3.56 7.83
N LYS A 19 -53.08 -4.88 8.07
CA LYS A 19 -51.82 -5.63 8.12
C LYS A 19 -51.09 -5.59 6.78
N ASN A 20 -51.80 -5.72 5.65
CA ASN A 20 -51.22 -5.60 4.31
C ASN A 20 -50.74 -4.18 4.01
N TYR A 21 -51.49 -3.16 4.44
CA TYR A 21 -51.08 -1.76 4.29
C TYR A 21 -49.81 -1.43 5.09
N LEU A 22 -49.74 -1.83 6.37
CA LEU A 22 -48.54 -1.68 7.19
C LEU A 22 -47.35 -2.46 6.61
N ASN A 23 -47.58 -3.63 6.01
CA ASN A 23 -46.53 -4.37 5.30
C ASN A 23 -46.07 -3.64 4.04
N TYR A 24 -46.98 -3.01 3.31
CA TYR A 24 -46.68 -2.26 2.09
C TYR A 24 -45.86 -1.01 2.37
N GLU A 25 -46.22 -0.20 3.37
CA GLU A 25 -45.40 0.96 3.76
C GLU A 25 -44.01 0.55 4.26
N ASN A 26 -43.92 -0.52 5.06
CA ASN A 26 -42.64 -1.07 5.48
C ASN A 26 -41.81 -1.60 4.31
N PHE A 27 -42.45 -2.17 3.30
CA PHE A 27 -41.80 -2.61 2.07
C PHE A 27 -41.28 -1.42 1.26
N GLN A 28 -42.09 -0.37 1.06
CA GLN A 28 -41.67 0.85 0.37
C GLN A 28 -40.49 1.53 1.08
N ARG A 29 -40.55 1.69 2.41
CA ARG A 29 -39.43 2.21 3.20
C ARG A 29 -38.16 1.34 3.10
N LYS A 30 -38.29 0.02 2.97
CA LYS A 30 -37.14 -0.87 2.71
C LYS A 30 -36.59 -0.67 1.30
N MET A 31 -37.44 -0.46 0.30
CA MET A 31 -37.04 -0.23 -1.09
C MET A 31 -36.36 1.13 -1.29
N GLU A 32 -36.75 2.14 -0.51
CA GLU A 32 -36.14 3.48 -0.53
C GLU A 32 -34.83 3.61 0.25
N LYS A 33 -34.33 2.51 0.86
CA LYS A 33 -33.07 2.53 1.60
C LYS A 33 -31.93 3.07 0.75
N LYS A 34 -31.17 3.99 1.31
CA LYS A 34 -29.97 4.60 0.70
C LYS A 34 -28.76 4.37 1.59
N ILE A 35 -27.59 4.47 0.97
CA ILE A 35 -26.33 4.54 1.68
C ILE A 35 -26.22 5.96 2.23
N HIS A 36 -26.40 6.15 3.52
CA HIS A 36 -26.39 7.49 4.12
C HIS A 36 -24.98 7.96 4.47
N LYS A 37 -24.07 7.02 4.75
CA LYS A 37 -22.70 7.34 5.15
C LYS A 37 -21.73 6.24 4.72
N ILE A 38 -20.56 6.64 4.26
CA ILE A 38 -19.42 5.74 4.05
C ILE A 38 -18.36 6.08 5.10
N VAL A 39 -17.97 5.09 5.90
CA VAL A 39 -16.96 5.26 6.96
C VAL A 39 -15.78 4.36 6.65
N ILE A 40 -14.59 4.94 6.53
CA ILE A 40 -13.36 4.19 6.30
C ILE A 40 -12.54 4.14 7.58
N HIS A 41 -12.22 2.93 8.00
CA HIS A 41 -11.51 2.62 9.24
C HIS A 41 -10.06 2.22 8.95
N ASN A 42 -9.20 2.44 9.95
CA ASN A 42 -7.79 2.02 9.98
C ASN A 42 -6.90 2.63 8.88
N LEU A 43 -7.16 3.89 8.51
CA LEU A 43 -6.32 4.65 7.58
C LEU A 43 -5.16 5.34 8.32
N ASN A 44 -3.94 4.90 8.01
CA ASN A 44 -2.74 5.43 8.62
C ASN A 44 -1.98 6.35 7.66
N ASN A 45 -1.81 5.98 6.40
CA ASN A 45 -0.94 6.68 5.44
C ASN A 45 -1.64 7.08 4.14
N ILE A 46 -2.77 6.44 3.80
CA ILE A 46 -3.59 6.78 2.65
C ILE A 46 -4.61 7.86 3.03
N GLU A 47 -4.78 8.86 2.17
CA GLU A 47 -5.85 9.85 2.32
C GLU A 47 -7.23 9.24 2.05
N GLU A 48 -8.16 9.47 2.98
CA GLU A 48 -9.54 8.98 2.87
C GLU A 48 -10.22 9.45 1.57
N ASN A 49 -10.04 10.73 1.21
CA ASN A 49 -10.59 11.32 -0.01
C ASN A 49 -10.10 10.60 -1.28
N LEU A 50 -8.87 10.09 -1.29
CA LEU A 50 -8.35 9.32 -2.42
C LEU A 50 -9.14 8.01 -2.61
N ILE A 51 -9.51 7.35 -1.52
CA ILE A 51 -10.33 6.12 -1.56
C ILE A 51 -11.74 6.46 -2.02
N LEU A 52 -12.37 7.48 -1.40
CA LEU A 52 -13.73 7.90 -1.75
C LEU A 52 -13.87 8.32 -3.22
N LYS A 53 -12.83 8.92 -3.81
CA LYS A 53 -12.79 9.25 -5.24
C LYS A 53 -12.66 8.03 -6.14
N LYS A 54 -11.94 6.99 -5.71
CA LYS A 54 -11.69 5.78 -6.51
C LYS A 54 -12.82 4.77 -6.46
N ILE A 55 -13.54 4.68 -5.34
CA ILE A 55 -14.72 3.81 -5.27
C ILE A 55 -15.89 4.43 -6.03
N LYS A 56 -16.65 3.59 -6.73
CA LYS A 56 -17.83 4.01 -7.50
C LYS A 56 -19.05 4.25 -6.62
N ILE A 57 -19.10 3.59 -5.47
CA ILE A 57 -20.20 3.73 -4.50
C ILE A 57 -20.16 5.13 -3.90
N LYS A 58 -21.31 5.80 -3.82
CA LYS A 58 -21.46 7.14 -3.25
C LYS A 58 -22.55 7.17 -2.19
N GLU A 59 -22.44 8.11 -1.28
CA GLU A 59 -23.52 8.47 -0.36
C GLU A 59 -24.74 8.96 -1.15
N GLY A 60 -25.94 8.67 -0.64
CA GLY A 60 -27.22 8.90 -1.33
C GLY A 60 -27.59 7.84 -2.36
N GLN A 61 -26.68 6.94 -2.75
CA GLN A 61 -26.99 5.82 -3.66
C GLN A 61 -27.98 4.84 -3.03
N SER A 62 -28.88 4.27 -3.84
CA SER A 62 -29.77 3.19 -3.38
C SER A 62 -28.98 2.01 -2.83
N PHE A 63 -29.41 1.52 -1.67
CA PHE A 63 -28.88 0.34 -1.00
C PHE A 63 -28.87 -0.89 -1.92
N TRP A 64 -29.90 -1.04 -2.75
CA TRP A 64 -30.05 -2.18 -3.67
C TRP A 64 -29.09 -2.15 -4.86
N LYS A 65 -28.50 -0.98 -5.16
CA LYS A 65 -27.45 -0.85 -6.18
C LYS A 65 -26.06 -1.19 -5.61
N PHE A 66 -25.95 -1.50 -4.31
CA PHE A 66 -24.69 -1.92 -3.70
C PHE A 66 -24.20 -3.23 -4.33
N SER A 67 -22.93 -3.25 -4.70
CA SER A 67 -22.27 -4.44 -5.22
C SER A 67 -20.94 -4.62 -4.48
N SER A 68 -20.87 -5.69 -3.70
CA SER A 68 -19.68 -6.08 -2.96
C SER A 68 -18.51 -6.39 -3.91
N THR A 69 -18.78 -7.02 -5.05
CA THR A 69 -17.78 -7.32 -6.07
C THR A 69 -17.18 -6.07 -6.68
N LYS A 70 -18.02 -5.10 -7.10
CA LYS A 70 -17.53 -3.82 -7.62
C LYS A 70 -16.71 -3.04 -6.59
N LEU A 71 -17.16 -2.97 -5.34
CA LEU A 71 -16.39 -2.33 -4.27
C LEU A 71 -15.04 -3.01 -4.04
N SER A 72 -15.03 -4.34 -4.04
CA SER A 72 -13.82 -5.14 -3.91
C SER A 72 -12.84 -4.83 -5.04
N ASP A 73 -13.31 -4.78 -6.28
CA ASP A 73 -12.48 -4.48 -7.44
C ASP A 73 -11.93 -3.06 -7.41
N ASP A 74 -12.76 -2.07 -7.04
CA ASP A 74 -12.32 -0.68 -6.89
C ASP A 74 -11.22 -0.55 -5.81
N LEU A 75 -11.39 -1.22 -4.66
CA LEU A 75 -10.42 -1.19 -3.55
C LEU A 75 -9.11 -1.91 -3.90
N LYS A 76 -9.15 -3.03 -4.64
CA LYS A 76 -7.95 -3.76 -5.11
C LYS A 76 -7.04 -2.90 -6.01
N GLN A 77 -7.61 -1.93 -6.72
CA GLN A 77 -6.85 -1.04 -7.61
C GLN A 77 -6.09 0.06 -6.86
N ILE A 78 -6.35 0.24 -5.57
CA ILE A 78 -5.70 1.27 -4.76
C ILE A 78 -4.35 0.74 -4.24
N LYS A 79 -3.27 1.23 -4.83
CA LYS A 79 -1.91 0.85 -4.41
C LYS A 79 -1.66 1.26 -2.96
N GLY A 80 -1.21 0.31 -2.14
CA GLY A 80 -1.00 0.50 -0.71
C GLY A 80 -2.12 -0.06 0.17
N ILE A 81 -3.21 -0.56 -0.41
CA ILE A 81 -4.18 -1.39 0.32
C ILE A 81 -3.73 -2.86 0.20
N LYS A 82 -3.33 -3.45 1.33
CA LYS A 82 -2.93 -4.86 1.41
C LYS A 82 -4.13 -5.80 1.43
N SER A 83 -5.13 -5.44 2.24
CA SER A 83 -6.38 -6.19 2.35
C SER A 83 -7.48 -5.27 2.87
N PHE A 84 -8.72 -5.66 2.66
CA PHE A 84 -9.88 -4.92 3.15
C PHE A 84 -11.02 -5.87 3.52
N SER A 85 -11.92 -5.36 4.34
CA SER A 85 -13.24 -5.94 4.54
C SER A 85 -14.25 -4.81 4.62
N PHE A 86 -15.51 -5.10 4.35
CA PHE A 86 -16.56 -4.10 4.46
C PHE A 86 -17.87 -4.73 4.90
N ARG A 87 -18.70 -3.92 5.57
CA ARG A 87 -20.02 -4.31 6.05
C ARG A 87 -20.99 -3.17 5.82
N MET A 88 -22.09 -3.49 5.14
CA MET A 88 -23.24 -2.61 5.05
C MET A 88 -24.14 -2.85 6.27
N GLN A 89 -24.41 -1.81 7.05
CA GLN A 89 -25.35 -1.87 8.17
C GLN A 89 -26.79 -1.63 7.69
N ASN A 90 -27.77 -2.12 8.45
CA ASN A 90 -29.19 -2.04 8.09
C ASN A 90 -29.73 -0.61 8.03
N ASP A 91 -29.07 0.32 8.72
CA ASP A 91 -29.33 1.76 8.75
C ASP A 91 -28.67 2.51 7.58
N GLY A 92 -28.01 1.81 6.65
CA GLY A 92 -27.40 2.42 5.46
C GLY A 92 -25.98 2.95 5.67
N ILE A 93 -25.30 2.58 6.78
CA ILE A 93 -23.88 2.90 6.98
C ILE A 93 -22.99 1.82 6.35
N LEU A 94 -22.18 2.20 5.37
CA LEU A 94 -21.16 1.34 4.78
C LEU A 94 -19.83 1.53 5.53
N ASN A 95 -19.43 0.52 6.29
CA ASN A 95 -18.14 0.49 6.97
C ASN A 95 -17.12 -0.25 6.12
N ILE A 96 -15.99 0.39 5.84
CA ILE A 96 -14.87 -0.19 5.09
C ILE A 96 -13.65 -0.23 6.01
N PHE A 97 -13.14 -1.41 6.30
CA PHE A 97 -11.95 -1.61 7.12
C PHE A 97 -10.76 -1.91 6.22
N ILE A 98 -9.74 -1.06 6.29
CA ILE A 98 -8.54 -1.17 5.45
C ILE A 98 -7.35 -1.68 6.27
N LYS A 99 -6.55 -2.55 5.65
CA LYS A 99 -5.20 -2.85 6.10
C LYS A 99 -4.24 -2.35 5.04
N GLU A 100 -3.41 -1.38 5.41
CA GLU A 100 -2.41 -0.81 4.51
C GLU A 100 -1.18 -1.70 4.36
N ASP A 101 -0.47 -1.54 3.25
CA ASP A 101 0.87 -2.10 3.06
C ASP A 101 1.90 -1.46 4.00
N VAL A 102 2.98 -2.19 4.25
CA VAL A 102 4.12 -1.65 5.01
C VAL A 102 5.11 -1.01 4.03
N PRO A 103 5.42 0.28 4.19
CA PRO A 103 6.45 0.95 3.41
C PRO A 103 7.82 0.46 3.86
N ALA A 104 8.69 0.18 2.91
CA ALA A 104 10.06 -0.30 3.14
C ALA A 104 11.11 0.73 2.72
N MET A 105 10.77 1.54 1.71
CA MET A 105 11.69 2.48 1.10
C MET A 105 10.98 3.77 0.73
N VAL A 106 11.75 4.85 0.63
CA VAL A 106 11.30 6.15 0.15
C VAL A 106 12.14 6.57 -1.04
N TRP A 107 11.50 6.84 -2.17
CA TRP A 107 12.14 7.33 -3.38
C TRP A 107 11.92 8.83 -3.52
N LYS A 108 13.03 9.58 -3.52
CA LYS A 108 13.08 11.03 -3.66
C LYS A 108 13.65 11.39 -5.04
N PHE A 109 12.90 12.16 -5.80
CA PHE A 109 13.31 12.63 -7.13
C PHE A 109 12.63 13.97 -7.42
N SER A 110 13.37 14.95 -7.94
CA SER A 110 12.82 16.26 -8.39
C SER A 110 11.83 16.90 -7.39
N ASN A 111 12.23 17.01 -6.11
CA ASN A 111 11.42 17.49 -4.98
C ASN A 111 10.14 16.69 -4.67
N LYS A 112 9.90 15.57 -5.36
CA LYS A 112 8.81 14.63 -5.08
C LYS A 112 9.32 13.48 -4.23
N MET A 113 8.38 12.89 -3.49
CA MET A 113 8.60 11.73 -2.65
C MET A 113 7.55 10.68 -2.95
N LYS A 114 7.98 9.43 -3.09
CA LYS A 114 7.11 8.27 -3.26
C LYS A 114 7.53 7.19 -2.28
N TYR A 115 6.55 6.53 -1.67
CA TYR A 115 6.80 5.38 -0.81
C TYR A 115 6.72 4.10 -1.62
N LEU A 116 7.55 3.13 -1.26
CA LEU A 116 7.64 1.83 -1.91
C LEU A 116 7.48 0.74 -0.86
N ASN A 117 6.78 -0.33 -1.21
CA ASN A 117 6.74 -1.52 -0.37
C ASN A 117 8.00 -2.38 -0.55
N GLU A 118 8.07 -3.51 0.17
CA GLU A 118 9.15 -4.50 0.10
C GLU A 118 9.42 -5.04 -1.32
N LYS A 119 8.44 -5.00 -2.22
CA LYS A 119 8.57 -5.43 -3.62
C LYS A 119 9.07 -4.32 -4.54
N GLY A 120 9.12 -3.07 -4.07
CA GLY A 120 9.48 -1.91 -4.87
C GLY A 120 8.29 -1.33 -5.64
N GLU A 121 7.06 -1.67 -5.25
CA GLU A 121 5.85 -1.12 -5.85
C GLU A 121 5.52 0.22 -5.19
N ILE A 122 5.16 1.22 -6.00
CA ILE A 122 4.82 2.57 -5.53
C ILE A 122 3.47 2.54 -4.81
N LEU A 123 3.46 3.00 -3.56
CA LEU A 123 2.27 3.12 -2.71
C LEU A 123 1.59 4.48 -2.89
N ALA A 124 0.26 4.52 -2.77
CA ALA A 124 -0.53 5.77 -2.80
C ALA A 124 -0.55 6.47 -1.43
N PHE A 125 0.60 6.52 -0.76
CA PHE A 125 0.74 7.13 0.56
C PHE A 125 1.05 8.61 0.40
N SER A 126 0.39 9.45 1.20
CA SER A 126 0.57 10.91 1.15
C SER A 126 1.02 11.52 2.47
N LYS A 127 0.85 10.81 3.60
CA LYS A 127 1.34 11.31 4.90
C LYS A 127 2.86 11.44 4.92
N LYS A 128 3.34 12.54 5.48
CA LYS A 128 4.77 12.88 5.55
C LYS A 128 5.44 12.19 6.74
N LYS A 129 6.63 11.63 6.49
CA LYS A 129 7.64 11.16 7.46
C LYS A 129 7.32 9.83 8.15
N ILE A 130 7.48 8.76 7.40
CA ILE A 130 7.68 7.41 7.94
C ILE A 130 9.17 7.24 8.21
N ARG A 131 9.54 6.87 9.44
CA ARG A 131 10.94 6.75 9.88
C ARG A 131 11.55 5.42 9.42
N ASP A 132 12.87 5.35 9.48
CA ASP A 132 13.67 4.13 9.28
C ASP A 132 13.52 3.43 7.92
N LEU A 133 13.12 4.20 6.89
CA LEU A 133 13.06 3.73 5.51
C LEU A 133 14.39 3.92 4.80
N ILE A 134 14.75 2.95 3.95
CA ILE A 134 15.86 3.11 3.00
C ILE A 134 15.51 4.27 2.06
N THR A 135 16.39 5.27 1.97
CA THR A 135 16.20 6.42 1.09
C THR A 135 16.85 6.16 -0.26
N ILE A 136 16.08 6.23 -1.33
CA ILE A 136 16.55 6.13 -2.71
C ILE A 136 16.49 7.51 -3.34
N GLU A 137 17.60 7.97 -3.91
CA GLU A 137 17.73 9.27 -4.58
C GLU A 137 18.14 9.11 -6.05
N GLY A 138 17.60 10.00 -6.89
CA GLY A 138 17.88 10.05 -8.31
C GLY A 138 16.64 9.76 -9.17
N ASN A 139 16.75 10.08 -10.46
CA ASN A 139 15.71 9.78 -11.43
C ASN A 139 15.87 8.34 -11.93
N ILE A 140 15.08 7.40 -11.39
CA ILE A 140 15.20 5.97 -11.66
C ILE A 140 13.93 5.48 -12.34
N GLN A 141 14.09 4.73 -13.43
CA GLN A 141 12.94 4.07 -14.05
C GLN A 141 12.37 2.99 -13.09
N PRO A 142 11.04 2.91 -12.88
CA PRO A 142 10.44 1.95 -11.95
C PRO A 142 10.84 0.49 -12.20
N ARG A 143 11.03 0.09 -13.46
CA ARG A 143 11.47 -1.27 -13.83
C ARG A 143 12.89 -1.58 -13.34
N VAL A 144 13.80 -0.62 -13.46
CA VAL A 144 15.19 -0.73 -12.99
C VAL A 144 15.21 -0.83 -11.47
N LEU A 145 14.42 0.00 -10.81
CA LEU A 145 14.28 -0.02 -9.35
C LEU A 145 13.73 -1.36 -8.85
N ALA A 146 12.67 -1.88 -9.47
CA ALA A 146 12.08 -3.18 -9.11
C ALA A 146 13.09 -4.33 -9.27
N LYS A 147 13.89 -4.32 -10.36
CA LYS A 147 14.95 -5.31 -10.58
C LYS A 147 16.01 -5.26 -9.50
N PHE A 148 16.48 -4.06 -9.15
CA PHE A 148 17.48 -3.87 -8.10
C PHE A 148 16.93 -4.27 -6.72
N ASN A 149 15.69 -3.92 -6.41
CA ASN A 149 15.06 -4.31 -5.16
C ASN A 149 14.88 -5.84 -5.04
N LYS A 150 14.57 -6.53 -6.14
CA LYS A 150 14.55 -8.00 -6.19
C LYS A 150 15.92 -8.60 -5.83
N ILE A 151 17.01 -7.96 -6.24
CA ILE A 151 18.38 -8.37 -5.88
C ILE A 151 18.64 -8.12 -4.40
N LEU A 152 18.34 -6.92 -3.89
CA LEU A 152 18.48 -6.62 -2.45
C LEU A 152 17.69 -7.58 -1.56
N ASN A 153 16.50 -7.99 -1.99
CA ASN A 153 15.67 -8.96 -1.27
C ASN A 153 16.30 -10.36 -1.17
N LYS A 154 17.23 -10.73 -2.07
CA LYS A 154 18.03 -11.96 -1.93
C LYS A 154 19.17 -11.79 -0.93
N HIS A 155 19.62 -10.56 -0.71
CA HIS A 155 20.73 -10.20 0.17
C HIS A 155 20.23 -9.43 1.40
N ILE A 156 19.36 -10.07 2.19
CA ILE A 156 18.63 -9.45 3.32
C ILE A 156 19.57 -8.75 4.32
N GLU A 157 20.70 -9.36 4.63
CA GLU A 157 21.68 -8.79 5.58
C GLU A 157 22.33 -7.50 5.05
N LEU A 158 22.56 -7.41 3.74
CA LEU A 158 22.98 -6.14 3.15
C LEU A 158 21.83 -5.13 3.23
N LYS A 159 20.62 -5.52 2.79
CA LYS A 159 19.44 -4.65 2.75
C LYS A 159 19.16 -3.99 4.11
N LYS A 160 19.18 -4.76 5.20
CA LYS A 160 18.98 -4.24 6.58
C LYS A 160 20.00 -3.17 6.97
N ASN A 161 21.21 -3.24 6.41
CA ASN A 161 22.28 -2.30 6.68
C ASN A 161 22.28 -1.08 5.74
N VAL A 162 21.48 -1.08 4.67
CA VAL A 162 21.42 0.08 3.77
C VAL A 162 20.65 1.22 4.43
N LEU A 163 21.23 2.41 4.42
CA LEU A 163 20.58 3.65 4.82
C LEU A 163 20.08 4.41 3.59
N LYS A 164 20.96 4.57 2.59
CA LYS A 164 20.72 5.41 1.43
C LYS A 164 21.27 4.79 0.16
N ILE A 165 20.58 5.02 -0.95
CA ILE A 165 20.90 4.50 -2.27
C ILE A 165 20.83 5.64 -3.28
N TYR A 166 21.87 5.75 -4.11
CA TYR A 166 21.83 6.56 -5.32
C TYR A 166 21.97 5.68 -6.54
N TYR A 167 21.22 6.03 -7.58
CA TYR A 167 21.38 5.44 -8.89
C TYR A 167 21.88 6.49 -9.87
N ILE A 168 22.92 6.14 -10.62
CA ILE A 168 23.41 6.94 -11.73
C ILE A 168 23.29 6.07 -12.98
N GLU A 169 22.51 6.55 -13.94
CA GLU A 169 22.26 5.84 -15.19
C GLU A 169 23.59 5.48 -15.88
N ASN A 170 23.67 4.27 -16.43
CA ASN A 170 24.86 3.68 -17.06
C ASN A 170 26.10 3.48 -16.17
N ILE A 171 26.16 4.06 -14.97
CA ILE A 171 27.27 3.88 -14.03
C ILE A 171 26.95 2.79 -13.01
N GLY A 172 25.81 2.89 -12.33
CA GLY A 172 25.38 1.90 -11.34
C GLY A 172 24.82 2.50 -10.07
N TRP A 173 25.06 1.83 -8.95
CA TRP A 173 24.43 2.09 -7.67
C TRP A 173 25.47 2.47 -6.62
N LYS A 174 25.18 3.48 -5.81
CA LYS A 174 25.96 3.82 -4.61
C LYS A 174 25.09 3.51 -3.40
N LEU A 175 25.54 2.60 -2.55
CA LEU A 175 24.87 2.24 -1.31
C LEU A 175 25.67 2.84 -0.16
N PHE A 176 25.00 3.57 0.71
CA PHE A 176 25.53 4.08 1.96
C PHE A 176 24.90 3.26 3.09
N LEU A 177 25.74 2.68 3.92
CA LEU A 177 25.35 1.75 4.96
C LEU A 177 25.29 2.45 6.33
N LYS A 178 24.62 1.80 7.29
CA LYS A 178 24.43 2.35 8.65
C LYS A 178 25.72 2.39 9.46
N ASP A 179 26.71 1.59 9.11
CA ASP A 179 28.05 1.56 9.73
C ASP A 179 29.06 2.50 9.06
N GLU A 180 28.53 3.52 8.37
CA GLU A 180 29.24 4.58 7.65
C GLU A 180 30.06 4.11 6.43
N SER A 181 30.02 2.81 6.13
CA SER A 181 30.64 2.27 4.92
C SER A 181 29.79 2.53 3.68
N CYS A 182 30.41 2.44 2.51
CA CYS A 182 29.73 2.54 1.23
C CYS A 182 30.20 1.49 0.24
N LEU A 183 29.24 1.03 -0.55
CA LEU A 183 29.41 -0.01 -1.56
C LEU A 183 28.91 0.50 -2.90
N TYR A 184 29.81 0.64 -3.87
CA TYR A 184 29.45 1.07 -5.22
C TYR A 184 29.38 -0.16 -6.12
N LEU A 185 28.21 -0.36 -6.72
CA LEU A 185 27.86 -1.52 -7.51
C LEU A 185 27.67 -1.12 -8.97
N PRO A 186 28.00 -2.01 -9.92
CA PRO A 186 27.73 -1.78 -11.33
C PRO A 186 26.23 -1.71 -11.63
N ALA A 187 25.86 -1.16 -12.78
CA ALA A 187 24.48 -1.19 -13.25
C ALA A 187 23.97 -2.62 -13.54
N GLN A 188 24.87 -3.55 -13.89
CA GLN A 188 24.57 -4.93 -14.28
C GLN A 188 25.41 -5.95 -13.49
N LYS A 189 25.02 -7.23 -13.53
CA LYS A 189 25.73 -8.34 -12.84
C LYS A 189 25.89 -8.15 -11.31
N ILE A 190 25.01 -7.36 -10.69
CA ILE A 190 25.04 -7.00 -9.27
C ILE A 190 25.11 -8.23 -8.36
N ASP A 191 24.31 -9.26 -8.63
CA ASP A 191 24.31 -10.52 -7.84
C ASP A 191 25.72 -11.16 -7.75
N LYS A 192 26.51 -11.14 -8.83
CA LYS A 192 27.88 -11.67 -8.83
C LYS A 192 28.80 -10.84 -7.93
N VAL A 193 28.69 -9.52 -8.03
CA VAL A 193 29.50 -8.58 -7.23
C VAL A 193 29.16 -8.70 -5.75
N LEU A 194 27.87 -8.83 -5.42
CA LEU A 194 27.42 -8.99 -4.03
C LEU A 194 27.94 -10.29 -3.39
N ASN A 195 28.08 -11.37 -4.16
CA ASN A 195 28.69 -12.60 -3.66
C ASN A 195 30.17 -12.39 -3.27
N VAL A 196 30.91 -11.57 -4.02
CA VAL A 196 32.29 -11.21 -3.68
C VAL A 196 32.30 -10.29 -2.46
N TYR A 197 31.43 -9.27 -2.43
CA TYR A 197 31.32 -8.36 -1.28
C TYR A 197 31.00 -9.10 0.03
N LYS A 198 30.18 -10.16 -0.01
CA LYS A 198 29.90 -11.00 1.16
C LYS A 198 31.17 -11.63 1.74
N LYS A 199 32.14 -12.03 0.90
CA LYS A 199 33.44 -12.54 1.35
C LYS A 199 34.28 -11.43 1.97
N ILE A 200 34.29 -10.25 1.35
CA ILE A 200 35.00 -9.06 1.86
C ILE A 200 34.49 -8.68 3.24
N LYS A 201 33.16 -8.62 3.42
CA LYS A 201 32.52 -8.29 4.69
C LYS A 201 32.94 -9.18 5.87
N ASN A 202 33.33 -10.42 5.59
CA ASN A 202 33.78 -11.40 6.60
C ASN A 202 35.31 -11.47 6.74
N SER A 203 36.04 -10.48 6.23
CA SER A 203 37.50 -10.46 6.18
C SER A 203 38.07 -9.20 6.83
N LEU A 204 39.37 -9.23 7.14
CA LEU A 204 40.13 -8.08 7.64
C LEU A 204 40.10 -6.86 6.71
N ILE A 205 39.78 -7.04 5.42
CA ILE A 205 39.62 -5.93 4.48
C ILE A 205 38.45 -5.03 4.95
N TYR A 206 37.36 -5.60 5.45
CA TYR A 206 36.21 -4.81 5.89
C TYR A 206 36.48 -4.01 7.17
N GLU A 207 37.35 -4.53 8.02
CA GLU A 207 37.75 -3.86 9.27
C GLU A 207 38.62 -2.62 8.99
N ASN A 208 39.44 -2.68 7.94
CA ASN A 208 40.40 -1.64 7.60
C ASN A 208 39.85 -0.57 6.65
N PHE A 209 38.80 -0.88 5.88
CA PHE A 209 38.28 -0.02 4.82
C PHE A 209 36.78 0.26 4.97
N LYS A 210 36.37 1.51 4.71
CA LYS A 210 34.95 1.91 4.68
C LYS A 210 34.39 2.14 3.27
N TYR A 211 35.24 2.21 2.26
CA TYR A 211 34.85 2.46 0.87
C TYR A 211 35.15 1.25 -0.01
N PHE A 212 34.14 0.76 -0.72
CA PHE A 212 34.26 -0.37 -1.63
C PHE A 212 33.65 -0.02 -2.97
N ASP A 213 34.48 0.26 -3.97
CA ASP A 213 34.02 0.42 -5.34
C ASP A 213 34.27 -0.84 -6.16
N MET A 214 33.16 -1.46 -6.54
CA MET A 214 33.12 -2.72 -7.27
C MET A 214 32.39 -2.58 -8.61
N ARG A 215 32.30 -1.34 -9.15
CA ARG A 215 31.65 -1.06 -10.45
C ARG A 215 32.39 -1.69 -11.62
N ILE A 216 33.71 -1.79 -11.54
CA ILE A 216 34.51 -2.52 -12.52
C ILE A 216 34.54 -3.98 -12.08
N LEU A 217 34.06 -4.87 -12.96
CA LEU A 217 34.01 -6.30 -12.66
C LEU A 217 35.41 -6.82 -12.31
N GLU A 218 35.44 -7.75 -11.35
CA GLU A 218 36.67 -8.44 -10.89
C GLU A 218 37.70 -7.53 -10.19
N ARG A 219 37.37 -6.24 -9.98
CA ARG A 219 38.22 -5.29 -9.26
C ARG A 219 37.48 -4.71 -8.06
N VAL A 220 38.24 -4.45 -7.01
CA VAL A 220 37.74 -3.75 -5.82
C VAL A 220 38.69 -2.59 -5.56
N TYR A 221 38.18 -1.38 -5.68
CA TYR A 221 38.92 -0.18 -5.31
C TYR A 221 38.55 0.20 -3.89
N LEU A 222 39.57 0.43 -3.07
CA LEU A 222 39.47 0.77 -1.67
C LEU A 222 39.98 2.19 -1.46
N ASN A 223 39.42 2.91 -0.50
CA ASN A 223 39.93 4.23 -0.11
C ASN A 223 40.53 4.16 1.30
N LYS A 224 41.79 4.59 1.43
CA LYS A 224 42.50 4.66 2.72
C LYS A 224 41.95 5.73 3.66
N ASP A 225 41.33 6.78 3.12
CA ASP A 225 40.78 7.88 3.92
C ASP A 225 39.53 7.48 4.71
N ASN A 226 39.04 6.24 4.54
CA ASN A 226 37.88 5.67 5.23
C ASN A 226 36.61 6.52 5.16
N LYS A 227 36.48 7.30 4.09
CA LYS A 227 35.32 8.15 3.82
C LYS A 227 34.67 7.78 2.50
N CYS A 228 33.34 7.83 2.51
CA CYS A 228 32.57 7.72 1.30
C CYS A 228 32.74 8.95 0.43
N LEU A 229 32.95 8.74 -0.87
CA LEU A 229 33.04 9.82 -1.84
C LEU A 229 31.65 10.38 -2.10
N VAL A 230 31.26 11.40 -1.35
CA VAL A 230 30.03 12.16 -1.57
C VAL A 230 30.28 13.10 -2.74
N SER A 231 29.84 12.71 -3.94
CA SER A 231 29.75 13.60 -5.10
C SER A 231 28.32 14.10 -5.22
#